data_AF-A0A3U0D4H2-F1
#
_entry.id   AF-A0A3U0D4H2-F1
#
_cell.length_a   1.000
_cell.length_b   1.000
_cell.length_c   1.000
_cell.angle_alpha   90.00
_cell.angle_beta   90.00
_cell.angle_gamma   90.00
#
_symmetry.space_group_name_H-M   'P 1'
#
loop_
_entity.id
_entity.type
_entity.pdbx_description
1 polymer ?
#
loop_
_entity_poly.entity_id
_entity_poly.type
_entity_poly.pdbx_seq_one_letter_code
_entity_poly.pdbx_strand_id
1 'polypeptide(L)'
;MTQFLDSFVRDTVRKLKQQFPAITEPDEHLNARMKIALEYANVFSLKEKNAKHNFLMLEAFYPGFYLKAEVKKWLKTPNGYSADQRLEDFKHVIINRESRRFEW
;
A
#
# COMPACT_ATOMS: atom_id res chain seq x y z
N MET A 1 18.74 10.46 4.34
CA MET A 1 17.66 9.82 3.56
C MET A 1 16.61 9.16 4.46
N THR A 2 17.01 8.57 5.60
CA THR A 2 16.15 7.83 6.54
C THR A 2 15.09 8.68 7.26
N GLN A 3 15.40 9.94 7.58
CA GLN A 3 14.52 10.81 8.37
C GLN A 3 13.25 11.25 7.62
N PHE A 4 13.33 11.42 6.29
CA PHE A 4 12.18 11.77 5.45
C PHE A 4 11.20 10.61 5.25
N LEU A 5 11.73 9.38 5.18
CA LEU A 5 10.89 8.18 5.08
C LEU A 5 10.14 7.95 6.39
N ASP A 6 10.80 8.16 7.53
CA ASP A 6 10.20 8.01 8.85
C ASP A 6 9.05 9.00 9.07
N SER A 7 9.24 10.29 8.72
CA SER A 7 8.17 11.28 8.83
C SER A 7 7.00 10.98 7.90
N PHE A 8 7.26 10.57 6.65
CA PHE A 8 6.21 10.19 5.71
C PHE A 8 5.38 9.00 6.20
N VAL A 9 6.02 7.97 6.76
CA VAL A 9 5.33 6.80 7.33
C VAL A 9 4.46 7.21 8.50
N ARG A 10 5.00 7.97 9.46
CA ARG A 10 4.24 8.42 10.65
C ARG A 10 3.03 9.28 10.26
N ASP A 11 3.23 10.21 9.32
CA ASP A 11 2.13 11.03 8.81
C ASP A 11 1.04 10.20 8.14
N THR A 12 1.44 9.18 7.36
CA THR A 12 0.51 8.28 6.69
C THR A 12 -0.26 7.43 7.69
N VAL A 13 0.43 6.81 8.66
CA VAL A 13 -0.20 6.01 9.73
C VAL A 13 -1.22 6.82 10.52
N ARG A 14 -0.85 8.04 10.92
CA ARG A 14 -1.77 8.96 11.62
C ARG A 14 -3.02 9.24 10.80
N LYS A 15 -2.88 9.56 9.52
CA LYS A 15 -4.02 9.85 8.62
C LYS A 15 -4.89 8.61 8.41
N LEU A 16 -4.28 7.44 8.20
CA LEU A 16 -5.01 6.19 8.00
C LEU A 16 -5.86 5.85 9.23
N LYS A 17 -5.33 5.97 10.45
CA LYS A 17 -6.11 5.73 11.67
C LYS A 17 -7.22 6.74 11.90
N GLN A 18 -6.99 8.01 11.55
CA GLN A 18 -8.04 9.03 11.60
C GLN A 18 -9.18 8.73 10.62
N GLN A 19 -8.84 8.28 9.41
CA GLN A 19 -9.81 7.97 8.36
C GLN A 19 -10.51 6.62 8.59
N PHE A 20 -9.81 5.64 9.19
CA PHE A 20 -10.28 4.28 9.37
C PHE A 20 -10.04 3.82 10.82
N PRO A 21 -10.98 4.15 11.74
CA PRO A 21 -10.87 3.77 13.14
C PRO A 21 -10.83 2.25 13.40
N ALA A 22 -11.22 1.44 12.40
CA ALA A 22 -11.10 -0.02 12.44
C ALA A 22 -9.65 -0.53 12.45
N ILE A 23 -8.67 0.31 12.10
CA ILE A 23 -7.24 -0.02 12.20
C ILE A 23 -6.80 0.10 13.67
N THR A 24 -6.97 -0.99 14.42
CA THR A 24 -6.67 -1.06 15.86
C THR A 24 -5.24 -1.45 16.20
N GLU A 25 -4.43 -1.84 15.20
CA GLU A 25 -3.02 -2.23 15.40
C GLU A 25 -2.22 -1.12 16.10
N PRO A 26 -1.38 -1.44 17.11
CA PRO A 26 -0.54 -0.44 17.78
C PRO A 26 0.36 0.34 16.82
N ASP A 27 0.59 1.63 17.10
CA ASP A 27 1.40 2.51 16.24
C ASP A 27 2.81 1.95 16.02
N GLU A 28 3.44 1.37 17.04
CA GLU A 28 4.78 0.81 16.94
C GLU A 28 4.86 -0.28 15.87
N HIS A 29 3.92 -1.24 15.92
CA HIS A 29 3.86 -2.35 14.96
C HIS A 29 3.49 -1.86 13.56
N LEU A 30 2.47 -1.00 13.47
CA LEU A 30 2.00 -0.48 12.19
C LEU A 30 3.07 0.38 11.49
N ASN A 31 3.77 1.25 12.24
CA ASN A 31 4.86 2.05 11.68
C ASN A 31 6.02 1.18 11.18
N ALA A 32 6.43 0.16 11.96
CA ALA A 32 7.49 -0.76 11.55
C ALA A 32 7.12 -1.50 10.25
N ARG A 33 5.88 -2.00 10.16
CA ARG A 33 5.35 -2.69 8.99
C ARG A 33 5.25 -1.78 7.77
N MET A 34 4.74 -0.55 7.95
CA MET A 34 4.63 0.45 6.88
C MET A 34 5.99 0.89 6.34
N LYS A 35 7.02 0.94 7.19
CA LYS A 35 8.38 1.23 6.76
C LYS A 35 8.91 0.16 5.81
N ILE A 36 8.74 -1.11 6.16
CA ILE A 36 9.11 -2.24 5.30
C ILE A 36 8.34 -2.18 3.98
N ALA A 37 7.02 -1.94 4.04
CA ALA A 37 6.21 -1.83 2.84
C ALA A 37 6.65 -0.67 1.93
N LEU A 38 7.04 0.47 2.49
CA LEU A 38 7.56 1.60 1.72
C LEU A 38 8.89 1.29 1.04
N GLU A 39 9.75 0.48 1.66
CA GLU A 39 10.98 0.00 1.02
C GLU A 39 10.65 -0.89 -0.19
N TYR A 40 9.66 -1.78 -0.07
CA TYR A 40 9.17 -2.58 -1.19
C TYR A 40 8.53 -1.73 -2.29
N ALA A 41 7.81 -0.66 -1.95
CA ALA A 41 7.27 0.27 -2.93
C ALA A 41 8.38 0.84 -3.84
N ASN A 42 9.56 1.13 -3.28
CA ASN A 42 10.70 1.56 -4.07
C ASN A 42 11.27 0.45 -4.96
N VAL A 43 11.25 -0.82 -4.52
CA VAL A 43 11.64 -1.98 -5.35
C VAL A 43 10.72 -2.16 -6.56
N PHE A 44 9.45 -1.80 -6.44
CA PHE A 44 8.50 -1.77 -7.56
C PHE A 44 8.62 -0.52 -8.42
N SER A 45 9.58 0.37 -8.14
CA SER A 45 9.76 1.65 -8.82
C SER A 45 8.53 2.56 -8.73
N LEU A 46 7.82 2.53 -7.60
CA LEU A 46 6.73 3.48 -7.36
C LEU A 46 7.31 4.87 -7.11
N LYS A 47 6.86 5.86 -7.88
CA LYS A 47 7.46 7.21 -7.89
C LYS A 47 6.56 8.22 -7.24
N GLU A 48 5.29 8.22 -7.62
CA GLU A 48 4.35 9.21 -7.14
C GLU A 48 4.05 9.04 -5.64
N LYS A 49 3.96 10.17 -4.95
CA LYS A 49 3.59 10.21 -3.53
C LYS A 49 2.22 9.55 -3.30
N ASN A 50 1.28 9.77 -4.23
CA ASN A 50 -0.06 9.19 -4.16
C ASN A 50 -0.03 7.67 -4.33
N ALA A 51 0.78 7.14 -5.26
CA ALA A 51 0.97 5.71 -5.43
C ALA A 51 1.56 5.07 -4.17
N LYS A 52 2.58 5.68 -3.56
CA LYS A 52 3.15 5.22 -2.28
C LYS A 52 2.11 5.24 -1.16
N HIS A 53 1.28 6.28 -1.07
CA HIS A 53 0.19 6.34 -0.10
C HIS A 53 -0.83 5.21 -0.32
N ASN A 54 -1.27 4.99 -1.56
CA ASN A 54 -2.18 3.89 -1.92
C ASN A 54 -1.59 2.52 -1.60
N PHE A 55 -0.28 2.34 -1.82
CA PHE A 55 0.43 1.11 -1.46
C PHE A 55 0.40 0.86 0.06
N LEU A 56 0.68 1.88 0.87
CA LEU A 56 0.63 1.78 2.34
C LEU A 56 -0.80 1.57 2.86
N MET A 57 -1.79 2.20 2.23
CA MET A 57 -3.20 1.93 2.54
C MET A 57 -3.56 0.46 2.29
N LEU A 58 -3.17 -0.09 1.13
CA LEU A 58 -3.39 -1.51 0.83
C LEU A 58 -2.68 -2.43 1.82
N GLU A 59 -1.46 -2.10 2.24
CA GLU A 59 -0.76 -2.85 3.29
C GLU A 59 -1.51 -2.81 4.62
N ALA A 60 -2.14 -1.69 4.96
CA ALA A 60 -2.85 -1.53 6.23
C ALA A 60 -4.04 -2.48 6.33
N PHE A 61 -4.80 -2.62 5.23
CA PHE A 61 -5.98 -3.49 5.15
C PHE A 61 -5.66 -4.93 4.77
N TYR A 62 -4.63 -5.14 3.95
CA TYR A 62 -4.23 -6.44 3.43
C TYR A 62 -2.73 -6.65 3.67
N PRO A 63 -2.33 -6.97 4.92
CA PRO A 63 -0.93 -7.17 5.28
C PRO A 63 -0.20 -8.12 4.32
N GLY A 64 0.92 -7.67 3.77
CA GLY A 64 1.77 -8.45 2.86
C GLY A 64 1.16 -8.72 1.48
N PHE A 65 0.15 -7.96 1.03
CA PHE A 65 -0.48 -8.20 -0.29
C PHE A 65 0.55 -8.25 -1.44
N TYR A 66 1.56 -7.37 -1.38
CA TYR A 66 2.63 -7.27 -2.36
C TYR A 66 3.67 -8.41 -2.28
N LEU A 67 3.60 -9.27 -1.26
CA LEU A 67 4.46 -10.44 -1.15
C LEU A 67 3.94 -11.60 -1.99
N LYS A 68 2.64 -11.63 -2.29
CA LYS A 68 1.99 -12.65 -3.12
C LYS A 68 2.57 -12.64 -4.53
N ALA A 69 2.88 -13.83 -5.06
CA ALA A 69 3.54 -13.98 -6.36
C ALA A 69 2.74 -13.32 -7.51
N GLU A 70 1.42 -13.43 -7.47
CA GLU A 70 0.52 -12.82 -8.47
C GLU A 70 0.61 -11.29 -8.46
N VAL A 71 0.63 -10.67 -7.28
CA VAL A 71 0.74 -9.22 -7.14
C VAL A 71 2.13 -8.74 -7.56
N LYS A 72 3.20 -9.47 -7.16
CA LYS A 72 4.56 -9.18 -7.63
C LYS A 72 4.66 -9.22 -9.15
N LYS A 73 4.06 -10.24 -9.77
CA LYS A 73 4.01 -10.37 -11.23
C LYS A 73 3.26 -9.19 -11.83
N TRP A 74 2.08 -8.85 -11.30
CA TRP A 74 1.28 -7.71 -11.77
C TRP A 74 2.07 -6.41 -11.75
N LEU A 75 2.63 -6.03 -10.60
CA LEU A 75 3.38 -4.78 -10.42
C LEU A 75 4.68 -4.71 -11.24
N LYS A 76 5.20 -5.85 -11.70
CA LYS A 76 6.40 -5.93 -12.54
C LYS A 76 6.11 -6.20 -14.02
N THR A 77 4.85 -6.43 -14.42
CA THR A 77 4.49 -6.80 -15.80
C THR A 77 4.80 -5.67 -16.80
N PRO A 78 5.70 -5.85 -17.77
CA PRO A 78 6.03 -4.82 -18.75
C PRO A 78 4.91 -4.73 -19.81
N ASN A 79 3.87 -3.95 -19.54
CA ASN A 79 2.67 -3.79 -20.38
C ASN A 79 2.47 -2.34 -20.88
N GLY A 80 3.54 -1.53 -20.88
CA GLY A 80 3.49 -0.11 -21.27
C GLY A 80 2.98 0.84 -20.18
N TYR A 81 2.35 0.34 -19.12
CA TYR A 81 1.93 1.14 -17.96
C TYR A 81 3.05 1.30 -16.93
N SER A 82 3.05 2.44 -16.23
CA SER A 82 3.95 2.68 -15.11
C SER A 82 3.63 1.76 -13.93
N ALA A 83 4.57 1.61 -12.99
CA ALA A 83 4.28 0.87 -11.75
C ALA A 83 3.15 1.52 -10.93
N ASP A 84 3.11 2.86 -10.94
CA ASP A 84 2.08 3.64 -10.26
C ASP A 84 0.68 3.37 -10.86
N GLN A 85 0.56 3.35 -12.20
CA GLN A 85 -0.69 3.01 -12.90
C GLN A 85 -1.14 1.57 -12.61
N ARG A 86 -0.21 0.61 -12.68
CA ARG A 86 -0.52 -0.80 -12.40
C ARG A 86 -0.99 -1.02 -10.96
N LEU A 87 -0.47 -0.24 -10.01
CA LEU A 87 -0.94 -0.26 -8.62
C LEU A 87 -2.36 0.29 -8.49
N GLU A 88 -2.67 1.40 -9.17
CA GLU A 88 -4.03 1.96 -9.16
C GLU A 88 -5.04 0.99 -9.78
N ASP A 89 -4.68 0.37 -10.92
CA ASP A 89 -5.50 -0.67 -11.54
C ASP A 89 -5.71 -1.87 -10.59
N PHE A 90 -4.65 -2.32 -9.93
CA PHE A 90 -4.71 -3.41 -8.96
C PHE A 90 -5.66 -3.07 -7.79
N LYS A 91 -5.56 -1.86 -7.25
CA LYS A 91 -6.44 -1.37 -6.19
C LYS A 91 -7.90 -1.40 -6.63
N HIS A 92 -8.22 -0.94 -7.85
CA HIS A 92 -9.58 -1.02 -8.39
C HIS A 92 -10.08 -2.46 -8.51
N VAL A 93 -9.24 -3.40 -8.99
CA VAL A 93 -9.59 -4.82 -9.09
C VAL A 93 -9.87 -5.43 -7.71
N ILE A 94 -9.02 -5.18 -6.71
CA ILE A 94 -9.20 -5.71 -5.36
C ILE A 94 -10.41 -5.09 -4.68
N ILE A 95 -10.56 -3.76 -4.71
CA ILE A 95 -11.73 -3.10 -4.11
C ILE A 95 -13.01 -3.62 -4.76
N ASN A 96 -13.07 -3.75 -6.08
CA ASN A 96 -14.25 -4.29 -6.75
C ASN A 96 -14.51 -5.76 -6.40
N ARG A 97 -13.46 -6.58 -6.29
CA ARG A 97 -13.58 -8.00 -5.91
C ARG A 97 -14.07 -8.17 -4.47
N GLU A 98 -13.53 -7.37 -3.54
CA GLU A 98 -13.89 -7.42 -2.13
C GLU A 98 -15.26 -6.77 -1.87
N SER A 99 -15.61 -5.69 -2.57
CA SER A 99 -16.95 -5.07 -2.48
C SER A 99 -18.06 -6.03 -2.92
N ARG A 100 -17.80 -6.86 -3.95
CA ARG A 100 -18.73 -7.92 -4.38
C ARG A 100 -18.80 -9.10 -3.41
N ARG A 101 -17.85 -9.21 -2.48
CA ARG A 101 -17.79 -10.29 -1.48
C ARG A 101 -18.47 -9.89 -0.16
N PHE A 102 -18.67 -8.59 0.07
CA PHE A 102 -19.28 -8.02 1.27
C PHE A 102 -20.51 -7.15 0.92
N GLU A 103 -21.38 -7.61 0.03
CA GLU A 103 -22.72 -7.02 -0.11
C GLU A 103 -23.45 -7.12 1.24
N TRP A 104 -23.70 -5.96 1.86
CA TRP A 104 -24.66 -5.77 2.95
C TRP A 104 -26.00 -5.36 2.35
#